data_AF-A0A6G8HXP4-F1
#
_entry.id   AF-A0A6G8HXP4-F1
#
_cell.length_a   1.000
_cell.length_b   1.000
_cell.length_c   1.000
_cell.angle_alpha   90.00
_cell.angle_beta   90.00
_cell.angle_gamma   90.00
#
_symmetry.space_group_name_H-M   'P 1'
#
loop_
_entity.id
_entity.type
_entity.pdbx_description
1 polymer ?
#
loop_
_entity_poly.entity_id
_entity_poly.type
_entity_poly.pdbx_seq_one_letter_code
_entity_poly.pdbx_strand_id
1 'polypeptide(L)'
;MKWHFTHPYKDNLDINFGQFTQIIGQNQQLKYYMWHLLMWYFDGKKYSEEDLSLFNQEEPEILSDGKVLKRKDFKVISISDIQDLLEQMSYKKGTVAFDFMKSKLDTIDVMTEVDGINDRLDRISLTVNQNLNLSIDNVTYHTESCLVTSEQLLSKYFQPYFNYQEKNIAFEFVNNETKVMFLLKMIKEKLKNDTGNILLVFKNMDDYLDYSSFIRICESITQITSEFPNFYCTIFPSNESYLYVTKETIESVTIVSDYIESLYDLDFMYERFVGRYPSNNIPTKKEFLILLQKNASYLFSDQITYVSLGISDMVAIKILNSLYQYDKKLSYPIPLVDPLEISFLKDKD
;
A
#
# COMPACT_ATOMS: atom_id res chain seq x y z
N MET A 1 11.11 -4.21 12.80
CA MET A 1 10.36 -4.25 14.07
C MET A 1 9.45 -5.45 14.00
N LYS A 2 9.30 -6.22 15.08
CA LYS A 2 8.40 -7.38 15.04
C LYS A 2 6.99 -6.93 15.42
N TRP A 3 6.06 -7.00 14.48
CA TRP A 3 4.65 -6.71 14.74
C TRP A 3 3.90 -8.02 15.02
N HIS A 4 3.14 -8.03 16.10
CA HIS A 4 2.26 -9.12 16.50
C HIS A 4 0.82 -8.67 16.40
N PHE A 5 -0.01 -9.45 15.71
CA PHE A 5 -1.43 -9.19 15.54
C PHE A 5 -2.24 -10.10 16.45
N THR A 6 -3.14 -9.52 17.22
CA THR A 6 -4.16 -10.30 17.95
C THR A 6 -5.07 -11.00 16.93
N HIS A 7 -5.16 -12.32 16.99
CA HIS A 7 -6.01 -13.11 16.10
C HIS A 7 -6.82 -14.15 16.89
N PRO A 8 -8.13 -14.32 16.61
CA PRO A 8 -9.04 -15.10 17.46
C PRO A 8 -8.70 -16.60 17.55
N TYR A 9 -8.00 -17.13 16.56
CA TYR A 9 -7.73 -18.57 16.43
C TYR A 9 -6.26 -18.93 16.19
N LYS A 10 -5.36 -17.94 16.11
CA LYS A 10 -3.97 -18.17 15.70
C LYS A 10 -3.03 -17.37 16.58
N ASP A 11 -2.29 -18.09 17.42
CA ASP A 11 -1.43 -17.47 18.44
C ASP A 11 -0.17 -16.82 17.86
N ASN A 12 0.27 -17.23 16.66
CA ASN A 12 1.49 -16.73 16.04
C ASN A 12 1.16 -16.00 14.74
N LEU A 13 0.72 -14.74 14.85
CA LEU A 13 0.56 -13.83 13.71
C LEU A 13 1.59 -12.70 13.80
N ASP A 14 2.85 -13.09 13.62
CA ASP A 14 3.99 -12.19 13.65
C ASP A 14 4.43 -11.82 12.23
N ILE A 15 4.82 -10.55 12.04
CA ILE A 15 5.50 -10.09 10.82
C ILE A 15 6.75 -9.30 11.20
N ASN A 16 7.78 -9.37 10.36
CA ASN A 16 8.85 -8.39 10.39
C ASN A 16 8.41 -7.15 9.62
N PHE A 17 7.99 -6.13 10.36
CA PHE A 17 7.55 -4.86 9.84
C PHE A 17 8.73 -3.90 9.68
N GLY A 18 8.93 -3.44 8.46
CA GLY A 18 9.89 -2.39 8.09
C GLY A 18 9.21 -1.23 7.36
N GLN A 19 9.99 -0.26 6.90
CA GLN A 19 9.45 0.88 6.13
C GLN A 19 8.81 0.45 4.81
N PHE A 20 9.33 -0.60 4.17
CA PHE A 20 8.67 -1.23 3.03
C PHE A 20 8.44 -2.70 3.32
N THR A 21 7.23 -3.02 3.76
CA THR A 21 6.81 -4.37 4.16
C THR A 21 6.02 -5.03 3.02
N GLN A 22 6.25 -6.32 2.80
CA GLN A 22 5.56 -7.10 1.77
C GLN A 22 4.97 -8.35 2.42
N ILE A 23 3.66 -8.53 2.32
CA ILE A 23 2.96 -9.69 2.88
C ILE A 23 2.46 -10.56 1.73
N ILE A 24 3.12 -11.69 1.54
CA ILE A 24 2.86 -12.67 0.46
C ILE A 24 2.39 -14.00 1.05
N GLY A 25 2.20 -15.01 0.21
CA GLY A 25 1.86 -16.37 0.63
C GLY A 25 0.49 -16.84 0.16
N GLN A 26 0.22 -18.13 0.36
CA GLN A 26 -0.95 -18.83 -0.19
C GLN A 26 -2.20 -18.72 0.69
N ASN A 27 -2.07 -18.31 1.96
CA ASN A 27 -3.22 -18.20 2.85
C ASN A 27 -3.93 -16.85 2.67
N GLN A 28 -4.71 -16.75 1.60
CA GLN A 28 -5.42 -15.52 1.22
C GLN A 28 -6.37 -15.02 2.31
N GLN A 29 -7.05 -15.93 3.02
CA GLN A 29 -7.96 -15.57 4.11
C GLN A 29 -7.21 -14.90 5.27
N LEU A 30 -6.05 -15.45 5.66
CA LEU A 30 -5.27 -14.87 6.74
C LEU A 30 -4.63 -13.54 6.34
N LYS A 31 -4.12 -13.41 5.10
CA LYS A 31 -3.66 -12.12 4.57
C LYS A 31 -4.77 -11.06 4.60
N TYR A 32 -5.99 -11.46 4.21
CA TYR A 32 -7.16 -10.58 4.29
C TYR A 32 -7.46 -10.15 5.73
N TYR A 33 -7.43 -11.08 6.69
CA TYR A 33 -7.61 -10.72 8.11
C TYR A 33 -6.53 -9.78 8.63
N MET A 34 -5.26 -9.99 8.26
CA MET A 34 -4.17 -9.07 8.64
C MET A 34 -4.39 -7.67 8.09
N TRP A 35 -4.68 -7.56 6.79
CA TRP A 35 -5.01 -6.27 6.16
C TRP A 35 -6.21 -5.61 6.85
N HIS A 36 -7.27 -6.36 7.10
CA HIS A 36 -8.48 -5.85 7.71
C HIS A 36 -8.26 -5.36 9.15
N LEU A 37 -7.48 -6.09 9.94
CA LEU A 37 -7.08 -5.67 11.29
C LEU A 37 -6.22 -4.41 11.25
N LEU A 38 -5.27 -4.29 10.31
CA LEU A 38 -4.51 -3.05 10.13
C LEU A 38 -5.43 -1.85 9.91
N MET A 39 -6.43 -2.01 9.02
CA MET A 39 -7.37 -0.94 8.70
C MET A 39 -8.24 -0.59 9.89
N TRP A 40 -8.87 -1.59 10.52
CA TRP A 40 -9.72 -1.40 11.70
C TRP A 40 -8.99 -0.69 12.85
N TYR A 41 -7.75 -1.10 13.10
CA TYR A 41 -6.96 -0.60 14.20
C TYR A 41 -6.58 0.88 13.99
N PHE A 42 -5.91 1.19 12.87
CA PHE A 42 -5.34 2.52 12.60
C PHE A 42 -6.33 3.53 12.02
N ASP A 43 -7.40 3.09 11.34
CA ASP A 43 -8.44 4.01 10.85
C ASP A 43 -9.43 4.42 11.97
N GLY A 44 -9.27 3.88 13.17
CA GLY A 44 -10.07 4.30 14.32
C GLY A 44 -11.52 3.79 14.28
N LYS A 45 -11.77 2.64 13.63
CA LYS A 45 -13.10 1.99 13.61
C LYS A 45 -13.68 1.88 15.03
N LYS A 46 -14.95 2.26 15.19
CA LYS A 46 -15.72 1.95 16.39
C LYS A 46 -16.24 0.52 16.26
N TYR A 47 -15.79 -0.36 17.15
CA TYR A 47 -16.18 -1.77 17.12
C TYR A 47 -17.60 -1.96 17.64
N SER A 48 -18.37 -2.85 17.01
CA SER A 48 -19.63 -3.38 17.56
C SER A 48 -19.39 -4.65 18.39
N GLU A 49 -20.40 -5.11 19.12
CA GLU A 49 -20.34 -6.40 19.84
C GLU A 49 -20.12 -7.58 18.89
N GLU A 50 -20.66 -7.51 17.67
CA GLU A 50 -20.45 -8.51 16.63
C GLU A 50 -19.00 -8.50 16.12
N ASP A 51 -18.41 -7.32 15.93
CA ASP A 51 -16.99 -7.19 15.52
C ASP A 51 -16.06 -7.85 16.56
N LEU A 52 -16.38 -7.72 17.86
CA LEU A 52 -15.56 -8.24 18.96
C LEU A 52 -15.96 -9.65 19.42
N SER A 53 -16.99 -10.24 18.82
CA SER A 53 -17.51 -11.56 19.20
C SER A 53 -16.45 -12.65 19.18
N LEU A 54 -15.54 -12.60 18.20
CA LEU A 54 -14.44 -13.55 18.06
C LEU A 54 -13.26 -13.23 18.97
N PHE A 55 -13.20 -12.02 19.54
CA PHE A 55 -12.13 -11.54 20.42
C PHE A 55 -12.57 -11.54 21.90
N ASN A 56 -13.57 -12.35 22.28
CA ASN A 56 -14.11 -12.39 23.64
C ASN A 56 -14.54 -11.01 24.17
N GLN A 57 -15.03 -10.14 23.30
CA GLN A 57 -15.41 -8.75 23.62
C GLN A 57 -14.24 -7.83 24.00
N GLU A 58 -13.00 -8.24 23.72
CA GLU A 58 -11.80 -7.40 23.86
C GLU A 58 -11.42 -6.78 22.51
N GLU A 59 -10.92 -5.54 22.51
CA GLU A 59 -10.46 -4.89 21.28
C GLU A 59 -9.19 -5.57 20.76
N PRO A 60 -9.08 -5.87 19.46
CA PRO A 60 -7.85 -6.44 18.92
C PRO A 60 -6.70 -5.43 19.00
N GLU A 61 -5.52 -5.90 19.39
CA GLU A 61 -4.31 -5.09 19.51
C GLU A 61 -3.25 -5.47 18.47
N ILE A 62 -2.43 -4.48 18.10
CA ILE A 62 -1.21 -4.68 17.33
C ILE A 62 -0.04 -4.27 18.23
N LEU A 63 0.88 -5.21 18.49
CA LEU A 63 2.04 -4.98 19.32
C LEU A 63 3.28 -4.84 18.44
N SER A 64 4.13 -3.86 18.71
CA SER A 64 5.48 -3.75 18.14
C SER A 64 6.50 -4.09 19.23
N ASP A 65 7.27 -5.15 19.01
CA ASP A 65 8.32 -5.62 19.94
C ASP A 65 7.78 -5.77 21.38
N GLY A 66 6.56 -6.30 21.50
CA GLY A 66 5.86 -6.54 22.77
C GLY A 66 5.16 -5.32 23.39
N LYS A 67 5.18 -4.16 22.73
CA LYS A 67 4.46 -2.96 23.18
C LYS A 67 3.27 -2.67 22.27
N VAL A 68 2.09 -2.47 22.87
CA VAL A 68 0.87 -2.09 22.14
C VAL A 68 1.09 -0.76 21.43
N LEU A 69 0.91 -0.75 20.10
CA LEU A 69 0.91 0.47 19.29
C LEU A 69 -0.36 1.27 19.59
N LYS A 70 -0.31 2.60 19.57
CA LYS A 70 -1.55 3.38 19.68
C LYS A 70 -2.23 3.41 18.32
N ARG A 71 -3.56 3.39 18.34
CA ARG A 71 -4.40 3.53 17.13
C ARG A 71 -4.12 4.79 16.29
N LYS A 72 -3.50 5.82 16.89
CA LYS A 72 -3.13 7.09 16.25
C LYS A 72 -1.64 7.19 15.87
N ASP A 73 -0.86 6.12 16.07
CA ASP A 73 0.58 6.15 15.78
C ASP A 73 0.86 6.30 14.28
N PHE A 74 -0.11 5.95 13.42
CA PHE A 74 -0.06 6.13 11.97
C PHE A 74 -1.30 6.84 11.44
N LYS A 75 -1.12 7.73 10.46
CA LYS A 75 -2.17 8.09 9.50
C LYS A 75 -2.18 7.02 8.40
N VAL A 76 -3.20 6.18 8.38
CA VAL A 76 -3.33 5.12 7.38
C VAL A 76 -3.95 5.64 6.08
N ILE A 77 -3.42 5.19 4.95
CA ILE A 77 -3.98 5.41 3.61
C ILE A 77 -4.07 4.03 2.96
N SER A 78 -5.28 3.52 2.73
CA SER A 78 -5.50 2.22 2.08
C SER A 78 -5.87 2.39 0.62
N ILE A 79 -5.26 1.60 -0.26
CA ILE A 79 -5.58 1.49 -1.67
C ILE A 79 -5.76 0.01 -1.99
N SER A 80 -7.00 -0.43 -2.12
CA SER A 80 -7.35 -1.83 -2.42
C SER A 80 -7.71 -2.04 -3.88
N ASP A 81 -8.09 -0.97 -4.57
CA ASP A 81 -8.43 -0.94 -5.98
C ASP A 81 -8.24 0.47 -6.59
N ILE A 82 -8.59 0.61 -7.86
CA ILE A 82 -8.52 1.88 -8.59
C ILE A 82 -9.54 2.92 -8.08
N GLN A 83 -10.65 2.49 -7.46
CA GLN A 83 -11.66 3.38 -6.91
C GLN A 83 -11.18 4.07 -5.64
N ASP A 84 -10.49 3.34 -4.76
CA ASP A 84 -9.82 3.91 -3.59
C ASP A 84 -8.79 4.97 -4.03
N LEU A 85 -8.05 4.68 -5.10
CA LEU A 85 -7.07 5.60 -5.68
C LEU A 85 -7.76 6.87 -6.23
N LEU A 86 -8.90 6.75 -6.91
CA LEU A 86 -9.72 7.88 -7.32
C LEU A 86 -10.19 8.71 -6.13
N GLU A 87 -10.66 8.06 -5.06
CA GLU A 87 -11.10 8.73 -3.85
C GLU A 87 -9.97 9.53 -3.21
N GLN A 88 -8.78 8.94 -3.07
CA GLN A 88 -7.60 9.63 -2.52
C GLN A 88 -7.13 10.81 -3.37
N MET A 89 -7.48 10.84 -4.65
CA MET A 89 -7.22 11.97 -5.56
C MET A 89 -8.36 12.99 -5.66
N SER A 90 -9.47 12.78 -4.96
CA SER A 90 -10.55 13.76 -4.90
C SER A 90 -10.26 14.89 -3.91
N TYR A 91 -10.88 16.06 -4.09
CA TYR A 91 -10.80 17.19 -3.17
C TYR A 91 -11.79 17.08 -2.00
N LYS A 92 -11.85 15.89 -1.40
CA LYS A 92 -12.62 15.63 -0.18
C LYS A 92 -11.71 15.69 1.05
N LYS A 93 -12.21 16.26 2.15
CA LYS A 93 -11.43 16.33 3.38
C LYS A 93 -10.99 14.94 3.84
N GLY A 94 -9.71 14.81 4.19
CA GLY A 94 -9.11 13.55 4.64
C GLY A 94 -8.30 12.83 3.56
N THR A 95 -8.53 13.13 2.28
CA THR A 95 -7.80 12.52 1.16
C THR A 95 -6.40 13.11 0.99
N VAL A 96 -5.53 12.36 0.30
CA VAL A 96 -4.18 12.82 -0.02
C VAL A 96 -4.18 14.08 -0.87
N ALA A 97 -4.96 14.11 -1.96
CA ALA A 97 -4.98 15.27 -2.86
C ALA A 97 -5.52 16.53 -2.17
N PHE A 98 -6.51 16.38 -1.28
CA PHE A 98 -7.02 17.52 -0.52
C PHE A 98 -5.96 18.11 0.41
N ASP A 99 -5.29 17.27 1.20
CA ASP A 99 -4.20 17.70 2.11
C ASP A 99 -3.08 18.38 1.32
N PHE A 100 -2.68 17.78 0.18
CA PHE A 100 -1.67 18.32 -0.72
C PHE A 100 -2.08 19.68 -1.27
N MET A 101 -3.28 19.81 -1.85
CA MET A 101 -3.74 21.06 -2.45
C MET A 101 -3.96 22.15 -1.42
N LYS A 102 -4.47 21.82 -0.23
CA LYS A 102 -4.61 22.77 0.87
C LYS A 102 -3.26 23.41 1.21
N SER A 103 -2.19 22.62 1.31
CA SER A 103 -0.84 23.15 1.55
C SER A 103 -0.33 24.10 0.45
N LYS A 104 -0.84 23.99 -0.78
CA LYS A 104 -0.50 24.89 -1.89
C LYS A 104 -1.38 26.14 -1.92
N LEU A 105 -2.58 26.08 -1.35
CA LEU A 105 -3.46 27.25 -1.20
C LEU A 105 -3.09 28.10 0.02
N ASP A 106 -2.43 27.52 1.02
CA ASP A 106 -1.97 28.22 2.23
C ASP A 106 -0.67 29.01 1.98
N THR A 107 -0.62 29.77 0.89
CA THR A 107 0.47 30.69 0.55
C THR A 107 0.01 32.14 0.63
N ILE A 108 0.92 33.07 0.93
CA ILE A 108 0.60 34.50 1.09
C ILE A 108 -0.08 35.06 -0.17
N ASP A 109 0.44 34.68 -1.34
CA ASP A 109 -0.08 35.15 -2.63
C ASP A 109 -1.54 34.73 -2.82
N VAL A 110 -1.86 33.46 -2.56
CA VAL A 110 -3.24 32.96 -2.67
C VAL A 110 -4.15 33.56 -1.60
N MET A 111 -3.69 33.68 -0.36
CA MET A 111 -4.48 34.27 0.72
C MET A 111 -4.84 35.74 0.44
N THR A 112 -3.95 36.49 -0.19
CA THR A 112 -4.23 37.88 -0.61
C THR A 112 -5.37 37.94 -1.63
N GLU A 113 -5.42 37.00 -2.58
CA GLU A 113 -6.52 36.90 -3.54
C GLU A 113 -7.83 36.48 -2.86
N VAL A 114 -7.77 35.59 -1.86
CA VAL A 114 -8.94 35.20 -1.05
C VAL A 114 -9.51 36.40 -0.28
N ASP A 115 -8.66 37.22 0.32
CA ASP A 115 -9.08 38.46 0.96
C ASP A 115 -9.76 39.41 -0.04
N GLY A 116 -9.22 39.52 -1.26
CA GLY A 116 -9.86 40.27 -2.35
C GLY A 116 -11.25 39.75 -2.74
N ILE A 117 -11.50 38.44 -2.66
CA ILE A 117 -12.83 37.84 -2.85
C ILE A 117 -13.76 38.25 -1.70
N ASN A 118 -13.28 38.15 -0.46
CA ASN A 118 -14.07 38.48 0.73
C ASN A 118 -14.46 39.96 0.77
N ASP A 119 -13.53 40.86 0.45
CA ASP A 119 -13.82 42.30 0.32
C ASP A 119 -14.92 42.59 -0.71
N ARG A 120 -14.94 41.84 -1.81
CA ARG A 120 -15.98 41.97 -2.84
C ARG A 120 -17.32 41.42 -2.37
N LEU A 121 -17.33 40.31 -1.61
CA LEU A 121 -18.55 39.76 -1.01
C LEU A 121 -19.18 40.74 -0.02
N ASP A 122 -18.37 41.41 0.80
CA ASP A 122 -18.83 42.45 1.73
C ASP A 122 -19.49 43.61 0.97
N ARG A 123 -18.89 44.07 -0.13
CA ARG A 123 -19.48 45.12 -0.98
C ARG A 123 -20.81 44.69 -1.61
N ILE A 124 -20.92 43.42 -2.04
CA ILE A 124 -22.17 42.88 -2.57
C ILE A 124 -23.24 42.86 -1.47
N SER A 125 -22.90 42.38 -0.27
CA SER A 125 -23.80 42.36 0.89
C SER A 125 -24.34 43.75 1.22
N LEU A 126 -23.46 44.77 1.27
CA LEU A 126 -23.86 46.17 1.48
C LEU A 126 -24.81 46.66 0.38
N THR A 127 -24.51 46.36 -0.88
CA THR A 127 -25.36 46.74 -2.03
C THR A 127 -26.74 46.09 -1.95
N VAL A 128 -26.82 44.82 -1.55
CA VAL A 128 -28.09 44.11 -1.36
C VAL A 128 -28.89 44.72 -0.22
N ASN A 129 -28.24 45.03 0.91
CA ASN A 129 -28.89 45.64 2.08
C ASN A 129 -29.44 47.05 1.78
N GLN A 130 -28.75 47.83 0.95
CA GLN A 130 -29.25 49.12 0.46
C GLN A 130 -30.54 48.98 -0.35
N ASN A 131 -30.72 47.86 -1.07
CA ASN A 131 -31.89 47.61 -1.92
C ASN A 131 -33.04 46.88 -1.19
N LEU A 132 -32.77 46.14 -0.12
CA LEU A 132 -33.78 45.39 0.64
C LEU A 132 -34.81 46.29 1.32
N ASN A 133 -34.34 47.37 1.95
CA ASN A 133 -35.15 48.37 2.68
C ASN A 133 -36.33 47.77 3.48
N LEU A 134 -36.09 46.67 4.22
CA LEU A 134 -37.12 45.92 4.94
C LEU A 134 -36.94 46.12 6.46
N SER A 135 -37.73 47.02 7.03
CA SER A 135 -37.70 47.33 8.46
C SER A 135 -39.12 47.42 9.03
N ILE A 136 -39.34 46.87 10.22
CA ILE A 136 -40.58 47.02 11.00
C ILE A 136 -40.18 47.47 12.41
N ASP A 137 -40.70 48.62 12.83
CA ASP A 137 -40.28 49.31 14.05
C ASP A 137 -38.74 49.41 14.15
N ASN A 138 -38.15 48.79 15.16
CA ASN A 138 -36.71 48.81 15.43
C ASN A 138 -35.98 47.56 14.92
N VAL A 139 -36.63 46.72 14.10
CA VAL A 139 -36.06 45.46 13.59
C VAL A 139 -35.83 45.58 12.09
N THR A 140 -34.57 45.45 11.68
CA THR A 140 -34.13 45.49 10.28
C THR A 140 -33.79 44.09 9.80
N TYR A 141 -34.37 43.65 8.68
CA TYR A 141 -33.95 42.43 8.01
C TYR A 141 -32.79 42.75 7.05
N HIS A 142 -31.66 42.08 7.23
CA HIS A 142 -30.46 42.28 6.41
C HIS A 142 -29.75 40.95 6.14
N THR A 143 -28.84 40.97 5.16
CA THR A 143 -27.91 39.86 4.89
C THR A 143 -26.52 40.23 5.38
N GLU A 144 -25.71 39.21 5.66
CA GLU A 144 -24.27 39.33 5.91
C GLU A 144 -23.51 38.44 4.92
N SER A 145 -22.26 38.82 4.65
CA SER A 145 -21.33 38.00 3.88
C SER A 145 -20.79 36.86 4.75
N CYS A 146 -20.69 35.67 4.17
CA CYS A 146 -19.96 34.55 4.78
C CYS A 146 -18.57 34.48 4.13
N LEU A 147 -17.52 34.65 4.93
CA LEU A 147 -16.15 34.62 4.44
C LEU A 147 -15.83 33.28 3.77
N VAL A 148 -15.22 33.37 2.59
CA VAL A 148 -14.70 32.25 1.82
C VAL A 148 -13.33 31.89 2.36
N THR A 149 -13.12 30.59 2.60
CA THR A 149 -11.83 30.03 3.04
C THR A 149 -11.20 29.18 1.95
N SER A 150 -9.88 28.95 2.02
CA SER A 150 -9.17 28.03 1.11
C SER A 150 -9.77 26.63 1.11
N GLU A 151 -10.28 26.17 2.26
CA GLU A 151 -10.96 24.88 2.40
C GLU A 151 -12.28 24.84 1.61
N GLN A 152 -13.05 25.93 1.63
CA GLN A 152 -14.28 26.04 0.86
C GLN A 152 -14.00 26.18 -0.64
N LEU A 153 -12.97 26.94 -1.03
CA LEU A 153 -12.49 27.02 -2.42
C LEU A 153 -12.21 25.63 -2.97
N LEU A 154 -11.39 24.85 -2.25
CA LEU A 154 -11.00 23.53 -2.69
C LEU A 154 -12.17 22.54 -2.77
N SER A 155 -13.06 22.54 -1.78
CA SER A 155 -14.15 21.55 -1.69
C SER A 155 -15.38 21.88 -2.53
N LYS A 156 -15.62 23.16 -2.86
CA LYS A 156 -16.85 23.60 -3.55
C LYS A 156 -16.62 24.22 -4.93
N TYR A 157 -15.45 24.81 -5.16
CA TYR A 157 -15.21 25.63 -6.35
C TYR A 157 -14.11 25.09 -7.26
N PHE A 158 -13.27 24.17 -6.76
CA PHE A 158 -12.26 23.49 -7.57
C PHE A 158 -12.60 22.02 -7.79
N GLN A 159 -12.20 21.53 -8.96
CA GLN A 159 -12.36 20.14 -9.35
C GLN A 159 -11.03 19.62 -9.90
N PRO A 160 -10.56 18.43 -9.46
CA PRO A 160 -9.33 17.86 -9.98
C PRO A 160 -9.53 17.35 -11.40
N TYR A 161 -8.58 17.67 -12.29
CA TYR A 161 -8.51 17.12 -13.64
C TYR A 161 -7.08 16.70 -13.95
N PHE A 162 -6.94 15.67 -14.77
CA PHE A 162 -5.66 15.33 -15.39
C PHE A 162 -5.60 16.02 -16.74
N ASN A 163 -4.46 16.62 -17.05
CA ASN A 163 -4.24 17.22 -18.37
C ASN A 163 -3.32 16.33 -19.19
N TYR A 164 -3.75 16.02 -20.41
CA TYR A 164 -2.93 15.33 -21.40
C TYR A 164 -3.09 16.03 -22.75
N GLN A 165 -1.98 16.51 -23.31
CA GLN A 165 -1.96 17.27 -24.56
C GLN A 165 -2.97 18.45 -24.55
N GLU A 166 -2.91 19.26 -23.49
CA GLU A 166 -3.76 20.45 -23.28
C GLU A 166 -5.25 20.14 -23.13
N LYS A 167 -5.64 18.87 -23.05
CA LYS A 167 -7.03 18.46 -22.82
C LYS A 167 -7.18 17.87 -21.43
N ASN A 168 -8.25 18.26 -20.76
CA ASN A 168 -8.67 17.60 -19.54
C ASN A 168 -9.19 16.21 -19.90
N ILE A 169 -8.64 15.20 -19.23
CA ILE A 169 -9.04 13.81 -19.36
C ILE A 169 -9.59 13.32 -18.03
N ALA A 170 -10.55 12.40 -18.12
CA ALA A 170 -11.09 11.73 -16.95
C ALA A 170 -10.02 10.79 -16.34
N PHE A 171 -10.14 10.53 -15.04
CA PHE A 171 -9.21 9.70 -14.29
C PHE A 171 -9.02 8.33 -14.92
N GLU A 172 -10.10 7.73 -15.41
CA GLU A 172 -10.16 6.41 -16.03
C GLU A 172 -9.19 6.27 -17.21
N PHE A 173 -8.95 7.36 -17.95
CA PHE A 173 -8.06 7.37 -19.13
C PHE A 173 -6.58 7.57 -18.80
N VAL A 174 -6.24 7.85 -17.55
CA VAL A 174 -4.84 7.88 -17.09
C VAL A 174 -4.38 6.44 -16.89
N ASN A 175 -3.19 6.09 -17.38
CA ASN A 175 -2.63 4.76 -17.15
C ASN A 175 -2.36 4.52 -15.66
N ASN A 176 -2.55 3.28 -15.21
CA ASN A 176 -2.58 2.95 -13.78
C ASN A 176 -1.26 3.23 -13.06
N GLU A 177 -0.13 3.02 -13.72
CA GLU A 177 1.18 3.40 -13.16
C GLU A 177 1.23 4.90 -12.81
N THR A 178 0.86 5.76 -13.76
CA THR A 178 0.90 7.22 -13.55
C THR A 178 -0.06 7.64 -12.43
N LYS A 179 -1.24 7.01 -12.32
CA LYS A 179 -2.18 7.26 -11.22
C LYS A 179 -1.51 7.04 -9.85
N VAL A 180 -0.83 5.90 -9.68
CA VAL A 180 -0.12 5.57 -8.43
C VAL A 180 1.07 6.51 -8.22
N MET A 181 1.82 6.84 -9.27
CA MET A 181 2.96 7.76 -9.17
C MET A 181 2.53 9.18 -8.76
N PHE A 182 1.36 9.66 -9.20
CA PHE A 182 0.80 10.93 -8.72
C PHE A 182 0.50 10.87 -7.22
N LEU A 183 -0.15 9.80 -6.75
CA LEU A 183 -0.42 9.60 -5.32
C LEU A 183 0.90 9.64 -4.51
N LEU A 184 1.90 8.86 -4.92
CA LEU A 184 3.21 8.81 -4.25
C LEU A 184 3.90 10.17 -4.25
N LYS A 185 3.81 10.94 -5.35
CA LYS A 185 4.37 12.30 -5.42
C LYS A 185 3.67 13.27 -4.47
N MET A 186 2.35 13.21 -4.36
CA MET A 186 1.60 14.04 -3.41
C MET A 186 1.94 13.69 -1.96
N ILE A 187 2.05 12.39 -1.63
CA ILE A 187 2.49 11.93 -0.30
C ILE A 187 3.92 12.42 -0.02
N LYS A 188 4.85 12.27 -0.97
CA LYS A 188 6.22 12.75 -0.84
C LYS A 188 6.29 14.25 -0.54
N GLU A 189 5.50 15.06 -1.23
CA GLU A 189 5.43 16.50 -0.97
C GLU A 189 4.88 16.82 0.42
N LYS A 190 3.88 16.06 0.89
CA LYS A 190 3.35 16.20 2.25
C LYS A 190 4.40 15.86 3.31
N LEU A 191 5.14 14.77 3.13
CA LEU A 191 6.17 14.30 4.07
C LEU A 191 7.30 15.32 4.29
N LYS A 192 7.55 16.23 3.35
CA LYS A 192 8.55 17.31 3.54
C LYS A 192 8.24 18.26 4.69
N ASN A 193 6.96 18.40 5.04
CA ASN A 193 6.49 19.36 6.05
C ASN A 193 5.79 18.68 7.23
N ASP A 194 5.66 17.35 7.23
CA ASP A 194 4.92 16.57 8.22
C ASP A 194 5.83 15.53 8.87
N THR A 195 5.82 15.48 10.19
CA THR A 195 6.61 14.52 11.00
C THR A 195 5.77 13.35 11.49
N GLY A 196 4.45 13.37 11.30
CA GLY A 196 3.57 12.26 11.64
C GLY A 196 3.88 11.03 10.79
N ASN A 197 3.71 9.83 11.37
CA ASN A 197 3.93 8.62 10.60
C ASN A 197 2.76 8.39 9.63
N ILE A 198 3.10 8.08 8.38
CA ILE A 198 2.13 7.70 7.34
C ILE A 198 2.33 6.23 7.03
N LEU A 199 1.25 5.45 7.07
CA LEU A 199 1.22 4.06 6.63
C LEU A 199 0.38 3.96 5.35
N LEU A 200 1.03 3.84 4.21
CA LEU A 200 0.38 3.54 2.93
C LEU A 200 0.23 2.01 2.80
N VAL A 201 -0.98 1.54 2.54
CA VAL A 201 -1.25 0.11 2.36
C VAL A 201 -1.82 -0.12 0.97
N PHE A 202 -1.10 -0.87 0.14
CA PHE A 202 -1.65 -1.37 -1.13
C PHE A 202 -2.11 -2.81 -0.95
N LYS A 203 -3.32 -3.10 -1.39
CA LYS A 203 -3.82 -4.46 -1.54
C LYS A 203 -4.09 -4.70 -3.02
N ASN A 204 -3.60 -5.82 -3.54
CA ASN A 204 -3.82 -6.27 -4.91
C ASN A 204 -3.41 -5.24 -5.99
N MET A 205 -2.35 -4.47 -5.75
CA MET A 205 -1.90 -3.44 -6.69
C MET A 205 -1.51 -4.03 -8.07
N ASP A 206 -1.11 -5.30 -8.08
CA ASP A 206 -0.77 -6.09 -9.24
C ASP A 206 -1.98 -6.58 -10.06
N ASP A 207 -3.21 -6.46 -9.55
CA ASP A 207 -4.43 -6.74 -10.34
C ASP A 207 -4.60 -5.75 -11.50
N TYR A 208 -4.03 -4.54 -11.38
CA TYR A 208 -4.20 -3.46 -12.35
C TYR A 208 -2.88 -2.88 -12.88
N LEU A 209 -1.74 -3.51 -12.56
CA LEU A 209 -0.42 -3.14 -13.06
C LEU A 209 0.26 -4.32 -13.74
N ASP A 210 0.93 -4.04 -14.85
CA ASP A 210 1.91 -4.98 -15.36
C ASP A 210 3.14 -5.06 -14.44
N TYR A 211 3.89 -6.16 -14.55
CA TYR A 211 5.07 -6.40 -13.71
C TYR A 211 6.10 -5.26 -13.79
N SER A 212 6.29 -4.67 -14.97
CA SER A 212 7.27 -3.59 -15.14
C SER A 212 6.85 -2.32 -14.38
N SER A 213 5.56 -1.97 -14.43
CA SER A 213 4.98 -0.86 -13.67
C SER A 213 5.02 -1.12 -12.18
N PHE A 214 4.71 -2.35 -11.74
CA PHE A 214 4.82 -2.75 -10.34
C PHE A 214 6.24 -2.53 -9.79
N ILE A 215 7.26 -2.98 -10.52
CA ILE A 215 8.66 -2.80 -10.12
C ILE A 215 9.03 -1.32 -10.02
N ARG A 216 8.68 -0.49 -11.02
CA ARG A 216 8.94 0.97 -10.98
C ARG A 216 8.27 1.66 -9.78
N ILE A 217 7.06 1.24 -9.42
CA ILE A 217 6.36 1.76 -8.25
C ILE A 217 7.06 1.31 -6.96
N CYS A 218 7.47 0.04 -6.85
CA CYS A 218 8.21 -0.45 -5.69
C CYS A 218 9.56 0.25 -5.51
N GLU A 219 10.26 0.55 -6.61
CA GLU A 219 11.48 1.37 -6.60
C GLU A 219 11.20 2.78 -6.08
N SER A 220 10.11 3.41 -6.54
CA SER A 220 9.69 4.74 -6.06
C SER A 220 9.34 4.72 -4.57
N ILE A 221 8.63 3.70 -4.09
CA ILE A 221 8.33 3.50 -2.67
C ILE A 221 9.63 3.38 -1.88
N THR A 222 10.56 2.54 -2.33
CA THR A 222 11.87 2.32 -1.69
C THR A 222 12.67 3.62 -1.57
N GLN A 223 12.62 4.46 -2.61
CA GLN A 223 13.25 5.78 -2.59
C GLN A 223 12.58 6.70 -1.55
N ILE A 224 11.24 6.73 -1.47
CA ILE A 224 10.54 7.57 -0.48
C ILE A 224 10.83 7.08 0.94
N THR A 225 10.84 5.77 1.18
CA THR A 225 11.14 5.21 2.51
C THR A 225 12.58 5.52 2.95
N SER A 226 13.55 5.54 2.03
CA SER A 226 14.93 5.90 2.38
C SER A 226 15.11 7.40 2.64
N GLU A 227 14.28 8.25 2.03
CA GLU A 227 14.30 9.71 2.24
C GLU A 227 13.53 10.14 3.50
N PHE A 228 12.44 9.44 3.85
CA PHE A 228 11.52 9.84 4.93
C PHE A 228 11.35 8.72 5.97
N PRO A 229 11.93 8.84 7.18
CA PRO A 229 11.85 7.82 8.23
C PRO A 229 10.44 7.62 8.81
N ASN A 230 9.56 8.61 8.64
CA ASN A 230 8.16 8.57 9.06
C ASN A 230 7.22 8.01 7.98
N PHE A 231 7.73 7.59 6.82
CA PHE A 231 6.93 6.93 5.79
C PHE A 231 7.10 5.41 5.82
N TYR A 232 5.96 4.73 5.84
CA TYR A 232 5.85 3.29 5.83
C TYR A 232 4.89 2.87 4.72
N CYS A 233 5.24 1.81 4.00
CA CYS A 233 4.43 1.22 2.96
C CYS A 233 4.31 -0.28 3.21
N THR A 234 3.10 -0.82 3.17
CA THR A 234 2.84 -2.26 3.20
C THR A 234 2.10 -2.67 1.95
N ILE A 235 2.58 -3.70 1.26
CA ILE A 235 1.89 -4.24 0.09
C ILE A 235 1.44 -5.68 0.33
N PHE A 236 0.23 -6.00 -0.15
CA PHE A 236 -0.34 -7.33 -0.21
C PHE A 236 -0.56 -7.70 -1.69
N PRO A 237 0.45 -8.24 -2.39
CA PRO A 237 0.29 -8.70 -3.77
C PRO A 237 -0.75 -9.83 -3.87
N SER A 238 -1.54 -9.81 -4.94
CA SER A 238 -2.52 -10.86 -5.24
C SER A 238 -1.88 -12.06 -5.94
N ASN A 239 -0.99 -11.80 -6.91
CA ASN A 239 -0.29 -12.78 -7.73
C ASN A 239 1.03 -13.21 -7.11
N GLU A 240 1.32 -14.50 -7.23
CA GLU A 240 2.43 -15.17 -6.58
C GLU A 240 3.81 -14.75 -7.10
N SER A 241 3.88 -14.17 -8.30
CA SER A 241 5.11 -13.72 -8.97
C SER A 241 5.43 -12.23 -8.76
N TYR A 242 4.54 -11.49 -8.09
CA TYR A 242 4.71 -10.06 -7.83
C TYR A 242 5.31 -9.85 -6.45
N LEU A 243 6.64 -9.97 -6.40
CA LEU A 243 7.43 -9.72 -5.19
C LEU A 243 8.64 -8.86 -5.53
N TYR A 244 8.86 -7.79 -4.76
CA TYR A 244 10.00 -6.89 -4.93
C TYR A 244 11.07 -7.18 -3.88
N VAL A 245 11.94 -8.16 -4.13
CA VAL A 245 13.07 -8.46 -3.23
C VAL A 245 14.34 -7.75 -3.69
N THR A 246 14.92 -6.93 -2.82
CA THR A 246 16.29 -6.42 -2.90
C THR A 246 17.05 -6.82 -1.63
N LYS A 247 18.34 -6.46 -1.55
CA LYS A 247 19.12 -6.70 -0.32
C LYS A 247 18.51 -5.96 0.89
N GLU A 248 17.93 -4.80 0.65
CA GLU A 248 17.39 -3.90 1.67
C GLU A 248 15.95 -4.25 2.07
N THR A 249 15.16 -4.83 1.16
CA THR A 249 13.74 -5.12 1.41
C THR A 249 13.48 -6.55 1.87
N ILE A 250 14.43 -7.48 1.66
CA ILE A 250 14.21 -8.92 1.88
C ILE A 250 13.71 -9.24 3.29
N GLU A 251 14.30 -8.66 4.33
CA GLU A 251 13.93 -8.98 5.72
C GLU A 251 12.51 -8.53 6.07
N SER A 252 11.95 -7.57 5.32
CA SER A 252 10.58 -7.07 5.50
C SER A 252 9.55 -7.81 4.63
N VAL A 253 9.93 -8.95 4.04
CA VAL A 253 9.02 -9.85 3.32
C VAL A 253 8.54 -10.92 4.29
N THR A 254 7.22 -10.99 4.51
CA THR A 254 6.59 -12.05 5.32
C THR A 254 5.74 -12.96 4.47
N ILE A 255 5.94 -14.27 4.61
CA ILE A 255 5.19 -15.31 3.93
C ILE A 255 4.09 -15.80 4.86
N VAL A 256 2.85 -15.74 4.40
CA VAL A 256 1.64 -16.13 5.12
C VAL A 256 0.99 -17.29 4.38
N SER A 257 1.38 -18.51 4.75
CA SER A 257 0.84 -19.76 4.21
C SER A 257 0.37 -20.65 5.38
N ASP A 258 0.68 -21.96 5.38
CA ASP A 258 0.41 -22.82 6.54
C ASP A 258 1.27 -22.43 7.75
N TYR A 259 2.51 -22.04 7.46
CA TYR A 259 3.45 -21.45 8.39
C TYR A 259 3.63 -19.96 8.07
N ILE A 260 3.87 -19.14 9.08
CA ILE A 260 4.11 -17.70 8.92
C ILE A 260 5.55 -17.43 9.33
N GLU A 261 6.32 -16.88 8.41
CA GLU A 261 7.70 -16.51 8.69
C GLU A 261 8.17 -15.40 7.74
N SER A 262 9.10 -14.59 8.22
CA SER A 262 9.76 -13.57 7.40
C SER A 262 11.03 -14.12 6.75
N LEU A 263 11.38 -13.56 5.59
CA LEU A 263 12.68 -13.86 4.98
C LEU A 263 13.82 -13.28 5.85
N TYR A 264 14.98 -13.91 5.80
CA TYR A 264 16.19 -13.45 6.48
C TYR A 264 17.08 -12.63 5.55
N ASP A 265 18.17 -12.08 6.10
CA ASP A 265 19.23 -11.44 5.32
C ASP A 265 19.64 -12.27 4.09
N LEU A 266 19.84 -11.57 2.97
CA LEU A 266 20.13 -12.17 1.67
C LEU A 266 21.42 -12.99 1.68
N ASP A 267 22.47 -12.47 2.31
CA ASP A 267 23.78 -13.12 2.31
C ASP A 267 23.71 -14.42 3.12
N PHE A 268 23.08 -14.37 4.29
CA PHE A 268 22.81 -15.54 5.12
C PHE A 268 21.96 -16.60 4.41
N MET A 269 20.84 -16.19 3.79
CA MET A 269 19.98 -17.13 3.06
C MET A 269 20.71 -17.78 1.89
N TYR A 270 21.46 -17.01 1.11
CA TYR A 270 22.18 -17.50 -0.05
C TYR A 270 23.26 -18.53 0.35
N GLU A 271 24.06 -18.24 1.37
CA GLU A 271 25.09 -19.18 1.85
C GLU A 271 24.49 -20.54 2.27
N ARG A 272 23.38 -20.51 3.00
CA ARG A 272 22.67 -21.72 3.42
C ARG A 272 22.03 -22.48 2.27
N PHE A 273 21.48 -21.73 1.31
CA PHE A 273 20.88 -22.28 0.09
C PHE A 273 21.90 -23.04 -0.75
N VAL A 274 23.03 -22.39 -1.03
CA VAL A 274 24.12 -22.97 -1.83
C VAL A 274 24.69 -24.23 -1.16
N GLY A 275 24.84 -24.22 0.17
CA GLY A 275 25.31 -25.38 0.92
C GLY A 275 24.42 -26.62 0.84
N ARG A 276 23.18 -26.50 0.35
CA ARG A 276 22.24 -27.61 0.13
C ARG A 276 21.87 -27.81 -1.33
N TYR A 277 22.45 -27.06 -2.25
CA TYR A 277 22.11 -27.14 -3.66
C TYR A 277 22.64 -28.46 -4.28
N PRO A 278 21.82 -29.20 -5.07
CA PRO A 278 22.16 -30.56 -5.48
C PRO A 278 23.17 -30.65 -6.64
N SER A 279 23.60 -29.52 -7.20
CA SER A 279 24.45 -29.46 -8.40
C SER A 279 25.63 -28.51 -8.19
N ASN A 280 26.74 -28.79 -8.88
CA ASN A 280 27.90 -27.89 -8.95
C ASN A 280 27.63 -26.66 -9.80
N ASN A 281 26.59 -26.67 -10.65
CA ASN A 281 26.13 -25.48 -11.37
C ASN A 281 25.22 -24.66 -10.45
N ILE A 282 25.84 -23.96 -9.50
CA ILE A 282 25.17 -23.25 -8.42
C ILE A 282 24.64 -21.90 -8.94
N PRO A 283 23.38 -21.54 -8.64
CA PRO A 283 22.85 -20.22 -8.98
C PRO A 283 23.70 -19.12 -8.36
N THR A 284 23.97 -18.08 -9.15
CA THR A 284 24.53 -16.83 -8.66
C THR A 284 23.56 -16.16 -7.66
N LYS A 285 24.05 -15.25 -6.83
CA LYS A 285 23.19 -14.50 -5.88
C LYS A 285 22.06 -13.73 -6.58
N LYS A 286 22.30 -13.23 -7.79
CA LYS A 286 21.28 -12.57 -8.62
C LYS A 286 20.19 -13.55 -9.08
N GLU A 287 20.59 -14.73 -9.54
CA GLU A 287 19.64 -15.79 -9.90
C GLU A 287 18.86 -16.29 -8.69
N PHE A 288 19.49 -16.38 -7.52
CA PHE A 288 18.81 -16.71 -6.26
C PHE A 288 17.75 -15.66 -5.88
N LEU A 289 18.03 -14.37 -6.04
CA LEU A 289 17.02 -13.32 -5.86
C LEU A 289 15.84 -13.49 -6.81
N ILE A 290 16.09 -13.79 -8.09
CA ILE A 290 15.03 -14.05 -9.07
C ILE A 290 14.21 -15.29 -8.67
N LEU A 291 14.86 -16.33 -8.15
CA LEU A 291 14.16 -17.52 -7.63
C LEU A 291 13.28 -17.16 -6.43
N LEU A 292 13.75 -16.31 -5.51
CA LEU A 292 12.93 -15.83 -4.39
C LEU A 292 11.72 -15.02 -4.88
N GLN A 293 11.93 -14.07 -5.80
CA GLN A 293 10.86 -13.23 -6.37
C GLN A 293 9.75 -14.07 -7.01
N LYS A 294 10.11 -15.16 -7.70
CA LYS A 294 9.15 -16.05 -8.35
C LYS A 294 8.44 -17.01 -7.40
N ASN A 295 9.15 -17.49 -6.37
CA ASN A 295 8.76 -18.71 -5.68
C ASN A 295 8.48 -18.54 -4.18
N ALA A 296 8.86 -17.42 -3.55
CA ALA A 296 8.74 -17.26 -2.10
C ALA A 296 7.29 -17.33 -1.61
N SER A 297 6.34 -16.89 -2.44
CA SER A 297 4.90 -16.99 -2.18
C SER A 297 4.41 -18.43 -2.01
N TYR A 298 5.09 -19.43 -2.60
CA TYR A 298 4.75 -20.85 -2.49
C TYR A 298 5.41 -21.56 -1.31
N LEU A 299 6.26 -20.87 -0.54
CA LEU A 299 6.84 -21.44 0.67
C LEU A 299 5.74 -21.76 1.69
N PHE A 300 5.99 -22.84 2.44
CA PHE A 300 5.10 -23.35 3.47
C PHE A 300 3.68 -23.68 2.99
N SER A 301 3.54 -24.17 1.75
CA SER A 301 2.25 -24.50 1.14
C SER A 301 2.32 -25.83 0.37
N ASP A 302 1.21 -26.56 0.37
CA ASP A 302 1.00 -27.74 -0.48
C ASP A 302 0.51 -27.38 -1.89
N GLN A 303 0.13 -26.12 -2.12
CA GLN A 303 -0.38 -25.66 -3.42
C GLN A 303 0.63 -25.78 -4.56
N ILE A 304 1.91 -26.03 -4.26
CA ILE A 304 2.93 -26.37 -5.27
C ILE A 304 2.53 -27.55 -6.16
N THR A 305 1.57 -28.39 -5.74
CA THR A 305 1.06 -29.50 -6.54
C THR A 305 0.15 -29.06 -7.69
N TYR A 306 -0.41 -27.85 -7.62
CA TYR A 306 -1.38 -27.33 -8.58
C TYR A 306 -0.79 -26.30 -9.54
N VAL A 307 0.49 -25.95 -9.37
CA VAL A 307 1.19 -24.95 -10.20
C VAL A 307 2.27 -25.60 -11.06
N SER A 308 2.49 -25.04 -12.25
CA SER A 308 3.57 -25.47 -13.14
C SER A 308 4.85 -24.73 -12.77
N LEU A 309 5.81 -25.46 -12.22
CA LEU A 309 7.09 -24.91 -11.76
C LEU A 309 8.24 -25.56 -12.52
N GLY A 310 9.28 -24.78 -12.80
CA GLY A 310 10.53 -25.31 -13.33
C GLY A 310 11.22 -26.22 -12.32
N ILE A 311 12.13 -27.08 -12.79
CA ILE A 311 12.92 -27.95 -11.90
C ILE A 311 13.72 -27.13 -10.89
N SER A 312 14.32 -26.02 -11.34
CA SER A 312 15.07 -25.10 -10.46
C SER A 312 14.19 -24.46 -9.39
N ASP A 313 12.95 -24.11 -9.73
CA ASP A 313 11.98 -23.51 -8.81
C ASP A 313 11.58 -24.50 -7.72
N MET A 314 11.24 -25.73 -8.11
CA MET A 314 10.91 -26.80 -7.16
C MET A 314 12.08 -27.16 -6.24
N VAL A 315 13.30 -27.25 -6.78
CA VAL A 315 14.51 -27.46 -5.98
C VAL A 315 14.69 -26.31 -4.98
N ALA A 316 14.49 -25.06 -5.42
CA ALA A 316 14.66 -23.91 -4.56
C ALA A 316 13.65 -23.90 -3.40
N ILE A 317 12.37 -24.12 -3.70
CA ILE A 317 11.30 -24.24 -2.70
C ILE A 317 11.61 -25.36 -1.71
N LYS A 318 12.06 -26.53 -2.18
CA LYS A 318 12.39 -27.66 -1.33
C LYS A 318 13.53 -27.36 -0.35
N ILE A 319 14.60 -26.73 -0.83
CA ILE A 319 15.73 -26.32 0.01
C ILE A 319 15.26 -25.30 1.04
N LEU A 320 14.55 -24.26 0.62
CA LEU A 320 14.10 -23.19 1.49
C LEU A 320 13.16 -23.71 2.59
N ASN A 321 12.12 -24.47 2.23
CA ASN A 321 11.24 -25.11 3.22
C ASN A 321 12.04 -25.94 4.25
N SER A 322 13.04 -26.70 3.80
CA SER A 322 13.90 -27.47 4.70
C SER A 322 14.80 -26.61 5.59
N LEU A 323 15.27 -25.45 5.12
CA LEU A 323 16.05 -24.50 5.92
C LEU A 323 15.20 -23.86 7.05
N TYR A 324 13.92 -23.63 6.78
CA TYR A 324 12.93 -23.18 7.76
C TYR A 324 12.34 -24.31 8.62
N GLN A 325 12.83 -25.55 8.48
CA GLN A 325 12.31 -26.73 9.21
C GLN A 325 10.81 -26.99 8.96
N TYR A 326 10.33 -26.63 7.77
CA TYR A 326 8.98 -26.97 7.33
C TYR A 326 8.94 -28.42 6.84
N ASP A 327 8.69 -29.33 7.77
CA ASP A 327 8.82 -30.78 7.57
C ASP A 327 7.59 -31.47 6.96
N LYS A 328 6.59 -30.72 6.48
CA LYS A 328 5.46 -31.35 5.78
C LYS A 328 5.97 -32.04 4.52
N LYS A 329 5.55 -33.29 4.32
CA LYS A 329 5.85 -34.05 3.10
C LYS A 329 5.08 -33.44 1.93
N LEU A 330 5.78 -32.64 1.13
CA LEU A 330 5.25 -32.09 -0.11
C LEU A 330 5.50 -33.05 -1.27
N SER A 331 4.48 -33.25 -2.11
CA SER A 331 4.64 -33.96 -3.39
C SER A 331 5.08 -32.96 -4.45
N TYR A 332 6.25 -33.21 -5.05
CA TYR A 332 6.76 -32.36 -6.13
C TYR A 332 6.41 -33.03 -7.46
N PRO A 333 5.57 -32.42 -8.32
CA PRO A 333 5.27 -32.97 -9.63
C PRO A 333 6.50 -32.85 -10.51
N ILE A 334 7.25 -33.94 -10.69
CA ILE A 334 8.42 -33.96 -11.57
C ILE A 334 7.90 -34.12 -13.00
N PRO A 335 7.97 -33.09 -13.86
CA PRO A 335 7.51 -33.22 -15.23
C PRO A 335 8.44 -34.19 -15.99
N LEU A 336 7.84 -35.05 -16.81
CA LEU A 336 8.57 -35.81 -17.82
C LEU A 336 8.96 -34.82 -18.92
N VAL A 337 10.26 -34.53 -19.04
CA VAL A 337 10.75 -33.58 -20.04
C VAL A 337 10.91 -34.32 -21.37
N ASP A 338 10.12 -33.96 -22.38
CA ASP A 338 10.24 -34.51 -23.74
C ASP A 338 11.41 -33.82 -24.48
N PRO A 339 12.45 -34.55 -24.94
CA PRO A 339 13.54 -33.96 -25.70
C PRO A 339 13.10 -33.21 -26.98
N LEU A 340 12.01 -33.62 -27.62
CA LEU A 340 11.44 -32.94 -28.78
C LEU A 340 10.84 -31.59 -28.40
N GLU A 341 10.16 -31.51 -27.26
CA GLU A 341 9.65 -30.24 -26.73
C GLU A 341 10.82 -29.29 -26.39
N ILE A 342 11.89 -29.78 -25.75
CA ILE A 342 13.12 -28.99 -25.52
C ILE A 342 13.68 -28.49 -26.86
N SER A 343 13.77 -29.36 -27.86
CA SER A 343 14.30 -28.99 -29.17
C SER A 343 13.42 -27.98 -29.90
N PHE A 344 12.11 -28.00 -29.67
CA PHE A 344 11.16 -27.05 -30.27
C PHE A 344 11.29 -25.64 -29.66
N LEU A 345 11.61 -25.56 -28.36
CA LEU A 345 11.84 -24.28 -27.67
C LEU A 345 13.17 -23.61 -28.04
N LYS A 346 14.09 -24.34 -28.69
CA LYS A 346 15.30 -23.75 -29.24
C LYS A 346 14.95 -23.11 -30.57
N ASP A 347 15.15 -21.80 -30.67
CA ASP A 347 15.06 -21.11 -31.96
C ASP A 347 15.96 -21.83 -32.98
N LYS A 348 15.41 -22.11 -34.15
CA LYS A 348 16.24 -22.54 -35.29
C LYS A 348 16.94 -21.29 -35.79
N ASP A 349 18.24 -21.21 -35.51
CA ASP A 349 19.13 -20.23 -36.14
C ASP A 349 19.03 -20.27 -37.68
#